data_AF-D6PE90-F1
#
_entry.id   AF-D6PE90-F1
#
_cell.length_a   1.000
_cell.length_b   1.000
_cell.length_c   1.000
_cell.angle_alpha   90.00
_cell.angle_beta   90.00
_cell.angle_gamma   90.00
#
_symmetry.space_group_name_H-M   'P 1'
#
loop_
_entity.id
_entity.type
_entity.pdbx_description
1 polymer ?
#
loop_
_entity_poly.entity_id
_entity_poly.type
_entity_poly.pdbx_seq_one_letter_code
_entity_poly.pdbx_strand_id
1 'polypeptide(L)' 'MSSRSPFRLIQAINALSSQAWFYLQINKMGNGEEPDLAKRPFTAFREIAKIDSAAFKKFSET' A
#
# COMPACT_ATOMS: atom_id res chain seq x y z
N MET A 1 25.60 -7.48 5.49
CA MET A 1 24.79 -7.52 4.25
C MET A 1 24.85 -6.15 3.57
N SER A 2 24.99 -6.08 2.23
CA SER A 2 25.14 -4.80 1.50
C SER A 2 23.78 -4.14 1.22
N SER A 3 23.65 -2.86 1.57
CA SER A 3 22.44 -2.04 1.41
C SER A 3 22.19 -1.54 -0.02
N ARG A 4 23.06 -1.86 -0.98
CA ARG A 4 23.03 -1.31 -2.35
C ARG A 4 22.61 -2.32 -3.44
N SER A 5 22.06 -3.48 -3.08
CA SER A 5 21.66 -4.49 -4.06
C SER A 5 20.33 -4.11 -4.76
N PRO A 6 20.29 -4.05 -6.11
CA PRO A 6 19.04 -3.77 -6.84
C PRO A 6 17.97 -4.86 -6.62
N PHE A 7 18.37 -6.11 -6.39
CA PHE A 7 17.45 -7.19 -6.06
C PHE A 7 16.75 -6.98 -4.72
N ARG A 8 17.43 -6.36 -3.75
CA ARG A 8 16.82 -6.01 -2.45
C ARG A 8 15.76 -4.93 -2.60
N LEU A 9 15.96 -3.96 -3.51
CA LEU A 9 14.95 -2.95 -3.81
C LEU A 9 13.68 -3.58 -4.38
N ILE A 10 13.82 -4.51 -5.33
CA ILE A 10 12.67 -5.24 -5.90
C ILE A 10 11.95 -6.06 -4.82
N GLN A 11 12.70 -6.76 -3.95
CA GLN A 11 12.12 -7.50 -2.82
C GLN A 11 11.34 -6.58 -1.88
N ALA A 12 11.90 -5.41 -1.55
CA ALA A 12 11.24 -4.43 -0.70
C ALA A 12 9.95 -3.91 -1.35
N ILE A 13 9.98 -3.56 -2.64
CA ILE A 13 8.80 -3.12 -3.38
C ILE A 13 7.72 -4.21 -3.38
N ASN A 14 8.09 -5.47 -3.61
CA ASN A 14 7.15 -6.60 -3.58
C ASN A 14 6.53 -6.78 -2.19
N ALA A 15 7.34 -6.74 -1.12
CA ALA A 15 6.85 -6.86 0.24
C ALA A 15 5.90 -5.72 0.63
N LEU A 16 6.29 -4.47 0.36
CA LEU A 16 5.48 -3.28 0.62
C LEU A 16 4.19 -3.30 -0.20
N SER A 17 4.24 -3.76 -1.44
CA SER A 17 3.07 -3.88 -2.31
C SER A 17 2.06 -4.91 -1.78
N SER A 18 2.54 -6.07 -1.35
CA SER A 18 1.68 -7.09 -0.75
C SER A 18 1.08 -6.62 0.57
N GLN A 19 1.88 -5.96 1.42
CA GLN A 19 1.39 -5.37 2.66
C GLN A 19 0.28 -4.34 2.39
N ALA A 20 0.49 -3.45 1.42
CA ALA A 20 -0.50 -2.46 1.02
C ALA A 20 -1.80 -3.10 0.53
N TRP A 21 -1.71 -4.18 -0.23
CA TRP A 21 -2.89 -4.92 -0.67
C TRP A 21 -3.71 -5.42 0.51
N PHE A 22 -3.08 -6.14 1.46
CA PHE A 22 -3.78 -6.66 2.62
C PHE A 22 -4.43 -5.55 3.45
N TYR A 23 -3.73 -4.42 3.63
CA TYR A 23 -4.27 -3.28 4.36
C TYR A 23 -5.55 -2.72 3.72
N LEU A 24 -5.57 -2.53 2.39
CA LEU A 24 -6.78 -2.08 1.69
C LEU A 24 -7.94 -3.06 1.82
N GLN A 25 -7.67 -4.37 1.71
CA GLN A 25 -8.74 -5.37 1.82
C GLN A 25 -9.30 -5.47 3.24
N ILE A 26 -8.44 -5.40 4.26
CA ILE A 26 -8.89 -5.39 5.65
C ILE A 26 -9.76 -4.16 5.92
N ASN A 27 -9.37 -2.98 5.42
CA ASN A 27 -10.18 -1.76 5.55
C ASN A 27 -11.53 -1.89 4.84
N LYS A 28 -11.57 -2.46 3.63
CA LYS A 28 -12.82 -2.74 2.90
C LYS A 28 -13.74 -3.66 3.70
N MET A 29 -13.19 -4.77 4.19
CA MET A 29 -13.93 -5.71 5.04
C MET A 29 -14.44 -5.04 6.33
N GLY A 30 -13.65 -4.16 6.93
CA GLY A 30 -14.06 -3.36 8.09
C GLY A 30 -15.23 -2.41 7.81
N ASN A 31 -15.37 -1.95 6.56
CA ASN A 31 -16.49 -1.12 6.10
C ASN A 31 -17.70 -1.95 5.62
N GLY A 32 -17.66 -3.28 5.74
CA GLY A 32 -18.70 -4.18 5.23
C GLY A 32 -18.67 -4.39 3.72
N GLU A 33 -17.59 -3.98 3.03
CA GLU A 33 -17.37 -4.28 1.62
C GLU A 33 -16.65 -5.62 1.44
N GLU A 34 -16.88 -6.27 0.30
CA GLU A 34 -16.10 -7.44 -0.07
C GLU A 34 -14.66 -7.06 -0.50
N PRO A 35 -13.67 -7.91 -0.17
CA PRO A 35 -12.30 -7.68 -0.61
C PRO A 35 -12.19 -7.85 -2.13
N ASP A 36 -11.47 -6.91 -2.77
CA ASP A 36 -11.17 -6.96 -4.20
C ASP A 36 -9.99 -7.90 -4.46
N LEU A 37 -10.31 -9.18 -4.67
CA LEU A 37 -9.34 -10.24 -4.97
C LEU A 37 -8.63 -10.06 -6.31
N ALA A 38 -9.18 -9.26 -7.23
CA ALA A 38 -8.58 -9.00 -8.54
C ALA A 38 -7.56 -7.85 -8.50
N LYS A 39 -7.57 -7.02 -7.44
CA LYS A 39 -6.60 -5.93 -7.28
C LYS A 39 -5.18 -6.46 -7.22
N ARG A 40 -4.25 -5.84 -7.94
CA ARG A 40 -2.84 -6.22 -7.89
C ARG A 40 -2.12 -5.53 -6.71
N PRO A 41 -1.10 -6.16 -6.12
CA PRO A 41 -0.35 -5.56 -5.01
C PRO A 41 0.26 -4.20 -5.33
N PHE A 42 0.88 -4.05 -6.50
CA PHE A 42 1.52 -2.79 -6.87
C PHE A 42 0.50 -1.66 -7.10
N THR A 43 -0.70 -1.98 -7.61
CA THR A 43 -1.78 -0.98 -7.72
C THR A 43 -2.28 -0.55 -6.35
N ALA A 44 -2.40 -1.49 -5.40
CA ALA A 44 -2.75 -1.19 -4.01
C ALA A 44 -1.70 -0.28 -3.34
N PHE A 45 -0.40 -0.53 -3.57
CA PHE A 45 0.68 0.33 -3.08
C PHE A 45 0.53 1.78 -3.53
N ARG A 46 0.26 2.00 -4.82
CA ARG A 46 0.06 3.34 -5.37
C ARG A 46 -1.21 4.02 -4.84
N GLU A 47 -2.24 3.24 -4.56
CA GLU A 47 -3.50 3.73 -4.00
C GLU A 47 -3.31 4.21 -2.55
N ILE A 48 -2.67 3.40 -1.70
CA ILE A 48 -2.31 3.81 -0.34
C ILE A 48 -1.45 5.07 -0.34
N ALA A 49 -0.42 5.15 -1.19
CA ALA A 49 0.43 6.33 -1.26
C ALA A 49 -0.36 7.62 -1.57
N LYS A 50 -1.43 7.53 -2.37
CA LYS A 50 -2.33 8.68 -2.64
C LYS A 50 -3.20 9.01 -1.43
N ILE A 51 -3.76 8.00 -0.77
CA ILE A 51 -4.59 8.16 0.42
C ILE A 51 -3.77 8.82 1.54
N ASP A 52 -2.57 8.32 1.80
CA ASP A 52 -1.67 8.84 2.83
C ASP A 52 -1.24 10.27 2.51
N SER A 53 -0.91 10.57 1.25
CA SER A 53 -0.57 11.93 0.83
C SER A 53 -1.73 12.91 1.02
N ALA A 54 -2.96 12.49 0.70
CA ALA A 54 -4.15 13.30 0.89
C ALA A 54 -4.47 13.49 2.39
N ALA A 55 -4.34 12.45 3.19
CA ALA A 55 -4.53 12.50 4.64
C ALA A 55 -3.50 13.40 5.31
N PHE A 56 -2.22 13.30 4.92
CA PHE A 56 -1.15 14.17 5.40
C PHE A 56 -1.42 15.63 5.05
N LYS A 57 -1.83 15.91 3.80
CA LYS A 57 -2.19 17.28 3.39
C LYS A 57 -3.33 17.83 4.24
N LYS A 58 -4.40 17.07 4.43
CA LYS A 58 -5.54 17.46 5.28
C LYS A 58 -5.11 17.73 6.72
N PHE A 59 -4.24 16.88 7.28
CA PHE A 59 -3.68 17.07 8.61
C PHE A 59 -2.84 18.35 8.71
N SER A 60 -2.03 18.65 7.69
CA SER A 60 -1.18 19.86 7.68
C SER A 60 -1.95 21.18 7.51
N GLU A 61 -3.20 21.12 7.03
CA GLU A 61 -4.09 22.27 6.86
C GLU A 61 -5.00 22.50 8.08
N THR A 62 -4.97 21.60 9.08
CA THR A 62 -5.75 21.68 10.33
C THR A 62 -4.89 22.23 11.47
#